data_AF-A0A453JR91-F1
#
_entry.id   AF-A0A453JR91-F1
#
_cell.length_a   1.000
_cell.length_b   1.000
_cell.length_c   1.000
_cell.angle_alpha   90.00
_cell.angle_beta   90.00
_cell.angle_gamma   90.00
#
_symmetry.space_group_name_H-M   'P 1'
#
loop_
_entity.id
_entity.type
_entity.pdbx_description
1 polymer ?
#
loop_
_entity_poly.entity_id
_entity_poly.type
_entity_poly.pdbx_seq_one_letter_code
_entity_poly.pdbx_strand_id
1 'polypeptide(L)'
;SIVEVHMEEYDKEAVYFDEAVRKAKRQLLESRILNLVQPAFQKNLSHLRTKALEKFKTGLDQSLESGKGFAASVRETTESSLSEFNQGCADSVIKQADWDYSKILEKVRRDIEDHALSVRESKLTELTNHAKEKLRKALVEPVESLFDAAGQTTWASIESLYKRETQAILPEVFKALSGFEMGSEFSEEMVSKLRDYGQSIVENKAKEEASKILMHMKERFTVVFSHDKDSMPRTWTGKEDVRAIAKEARSAVQDSRLSNMMTNNISLCFIVKCSYTYIAGSQTSVCISRHSLG
;
A
#
# COMPACT_ATOMS: atom_id res chain seq x y z
N SER A 1 -42.98 -30.90 10.67
CA SER A 1 -41.80 -31.46 9.94
C SER A 1 -42.19 -32.78 9.26
N ILE A 2 -41.49 -33.24 8.21
CA ILE A 2 -41.72 -34.58 7.62
C ILE A 2 -41.60 -35.69 8.67
N VAL A 3 -40.70 -35.51 9.65
CA VAL A 3 -40.54 -36.43 10.78
C VAL A 3 -41.81 -36.48 11.63
N GLU A 4 -42.37 -35.32 11.94
CA GLU A 4 -43.57 -35.17 12.78
C GLU A 4 -44.80 -35.83 12.15
N VAL A 5 -45.01 -35.62 10.85
CA VAL A 5 -46.12 -36.25 10.10
C VAL A 5 -46.02 -37.78 10.17
N HIS A 6 -44.85 -38.35 9.90
CA HIS A 6 -44.66 -39.80 9.95
C HIS A 6 -44.73 -40.37 11.38
N MET A 7 -44.31 -39.59 12.40
CA MET A 7 -44.48 -40.00 13.79
C MET A 7 -45.97 -40.04 14.20
N GLU A 8 -46.76 -39.04 13.79
CA GLU A 8 -48.20 -39.02 14.08
C GLU A 8 -48.97 -40.14 13.38
N GLU A 9 -48.63 -40.46 12.13
CA GLU A 9 -49.22 -41.59 11.41
C GLU A 9 -48.89 -42.92 12.11
N TYR A 10 -47.62 -43.11 12.48
CA TYR A 10 -47.21 -44.28 13.26
C TYR A 10 -48.00 -44.40 14.57
N ASP A 11 -48.13 -43.29 15.32
CA ASP A 11 -48.82 -43.28 16.60
C ASP A 11 -50.32 -43.64 16.46
N LYS A 12 -50.96 -43.25 15.36
CA LYS A 12 -52.35 -43.63 15.04
C LYS A 12 -52.50 -45.12 14.72
N GLU A 13 -51.62 -45.67 13.90
CA GLU A 13 -51.72 -47.08 13.47
C GLU A 13 -51.24 -48.06 14.56
N ALA A 14 -50.23 -47.67 15.34
CA ALA A 14 -49.61 -48.54 16.34
C ALA A 14 -50.37 -48.61 17.68
N VAL A 15 -51.53 -47.95 17.79
CA VAL A 15 -52.27 -47.80 19.06
C VAL A 15 -52.72 -49.13 19.68
N TYR A 16 -52.95 -50.15 18.85
CA TYR A 16 -53.46 -51.46 19.27
C TYR A 16 -52.37 -52.44 19.72
N PHE A 17 -51.09 -52.10 19.54
CA PHE A 17 -49.98 -52.97 19.91
C PHE A 17 -49.53 -52.74 21.35
N ASP A 18 -48.78 -53.72 21.88
CA ASP A 18 -48.12 -53.61 23.18
C ASP A 18 -47.33 -52.30 23.31
N GLU A 19 -47.45 -51.65 24.48
CA GLU A 19 -46.90 -50.33 24.70
C GLU A 19 -45.37 -50.29 24.61
N ALA A 20 -44.70 -51.31 25.15
CA ALA A 20 -43.25 -51.39 25.11
C ALA A 20 -42.77 -51.63 23.67
N VAL A 21 -43.45 -52.52 22.94
CA VAL A 21 -43.14 -52.80 21.54
C VAL A 21 -43.33 -51.57 20.66
N ARG A 22 -44.46 -50.87 20.77
CA ARG A 22 -44.72 -49.67 19.93
C ARG A 22 -43.76 -48.53 20.26
N LYS A 23 -43.41 -48.28 21.52
CA LYS A 23 -42.40 -47.27 21.88
C LYS A 23 -41.03 -47.60 21.29
N ALA A 24 -40.58 -48.85 21.38
CA ALA A 24 -39.30 -49.27 20.82
C ALA A 24 -39.27 -49.14 19.28
N LYS A 25 -40.35 -49.54 18.60
CA LYS A 25 -40.47 -49.42 17.14
C LYS A 25 -40.60 -47.96 16.69
N ARG A 26 -41.26 -47.10 17.46
CA ARG A 26 -41.33 -45.66 17.23
C ARG A 26 -39.95 -45.01 17.27
N GLN A 27 -39.16 -45.28 18.30
CA GLN A 27 -37.78 -44.78 18.43
C GLN A 27 -36.88 -45.27 17.28
N LEU A 28 -37.06 -46.53 16.86
CA LEU A 28 -36.34 -47.07 15.70
C LEU A 28 -36.74 -46.35 14.41
N LEU A 29 -38.03 -46.08 14.20
CA LEU A 29 -38.49 -45.33 13.03
C LEU A 29 -37.92 -43.90 13.03
N GLU A 30 -37.98 -43.23 14.18
CA GLU A 30 -37.44 -41.87 14.36
C GLU A 30 -35.95 -41.82 14.01
N SER A 31 -35.13 -42.71 14.58
CA SER A 31 -33.70 -42.76 14.27
C SER A 31 -33.41 -43.04 12.79
N ARG A 32 -34.20 -43.90 12.12
CA ARG A 32 -34.03 -44.18 10.69
C ARG A 32 -34.38 -42.98 9.81
N ILE A 33 -35.47 -42.27 10.11
CA ILE A 33 -35.85 -41.06 9.37
C ILE A 33 -34.79 -39.97 9.59
N LEU A 34 -34.33 -39.77 10.81
CA LEU A 34 -33.27 -38.80 11.10
C LEU A 34 -31.98 -39.12 10.33
N ASN A 35 -31.53 -40.38 10.32
CA ASN A 35 -30.37 -40.80 9.55
C ASN A 35 -30.54 -40.58 8.04
N LEU A 36 -31.75 -40.71 7.51
CA LEU A 36 -32.04 -40.46 6.10
C LEU A 36 -31.98 -38.97 5.74
N VAL A 37 -32.47 -38.09 6.63
CA VAL A 37 -32.57 -36.65 6.39
C VAL A 37 -31.26 -35.91 6.73
N GLN A 38 -30.43 -36.45 7.61
CA GLN A 38 -29.19 -35.82 8.08
C GLN A 38 -28.23 -35.36 6.95
N PRO A 39 -27.97 -36.15 5.89
CA PRO A 39 -27.11 -35.71 4.80
C PRO A 39 -27.68 -34.50 4.04
N ALA A 40 -29.01 -34.43 3.89
CA ALA A 40 -29.67 -33.29 3.24
C ALA A 40 -29.55 -32.03 4.10
N PHE A 41 -29.70 -32.15 5.42
CA PHE A 41 -29.46 -31.07 6.36
C PHE A 41 -28.02 -30.54 6.29
N GLN A 42 -27.02 -31.44 6.32
CA GLN A 42 -25.60 -31.06 6.19
C GLN A 42 -25.31 -30.35 4.85
N LYS A 43 -25.89 -30.84 3.75
CA LYS A 43 -25.77 -30.21 2.44
C LYS A 43 -26.40 -28.81 2.43
N ASN A 44 -27.55 -28.65 3.08
CA ASN A 44 -28.20 -27.34 3.20
C ASN A 44 -27.34 -26.35 4.00
N LEU A 45 -26.76 -26.78 5.13
CA LEU A 45 -25.83 -25.93 5.91
C LEU A 45 -24.62 -25.48 5.08
N SER A 46 -24.06 -26.38 4.27
CA SER A 46 -22.97 -26.04 3.35
C SER A 46 -23.40 -24.98 2.33
N HIS A 47 -24.61 -25.11 1.76
CA HIS A 47 -25.16 -24.13 0.84
C HIS A 47 -25.41 -22.77 1.51
N LEU A 48 -26.01 -22.75 2.69
CA LEU A 48 -26.25 -21.53 3.48
C LEU A 48 -24.94 -20.81 3.80
N ARG A 49 -23.87 -21.54 4.12
CA ARG A 49 -22.53 -20.97 4.33
C ARG A 49 -22.01 -20.26 3.09
N THR A 50 -22.05 -20.92 1.92
CA THR A 50 -21.63 -20.31 0.65
C THR A 50 -22.48 -19.08 0.33
N LYS A 51 -23.80 -19.16 0.52
CA LYS A 51 -24.72 -18.05 0.28
C LYS A 51 -24.42 -16.83 1.16
N ALA A 52 -24.18 -17.06 2.46
CA ALA A 52 -23.84 -16.00 3.40
C ALA A 52 -22.51 -15.31 3.05
N LEU A 53 -21.50 -16.09 2.63
CA LEU A 53 -20.23 -15.53 2.19
C LEU A 53 -20.37 -14.70 0.92
N GLU A 54 -21.10 -15.19 -0.08
CA GLU A 54 -21.31 -14.44 -1.33
C GLU A 54 -22.14 -13.17 -1.11
N LYS A 55 -23.14 -13.21 -0.22
CA LYS A 55 -23.86 -12.01 0.21
C LYS A 55 -22.93 -11.00 0.90
N PHE A 56 -22.02 -11.47 1.75
CA PHE A 56 -21.04 -10.60 2.39
C PHE A 56 -20.16 -9.90 1.36
N LYS A 57 -19.58 -10.66 0.41
CA LYS A 57 -18.72 -10.11 -0.65
C LYS A 57 -19.42 -9.05 -1.48
N THR A 58 -20.56 -9.41 -2.06
CA THR A 58 -21.35 -8.51 -2.92
C THR A 58 -21.84 -7.28 -2.16
N GLY A 59 -22.30 -7.44 -0.92
CA GLY A 59 -22.70 -6.34 -0.07
C GLY A 59 -21.54 -5.42 0.31
N LEU A 60 -20.36 -5.98 0.58
CA LEU A 60 -19.16 -5.20 0.89
C LEU A 60 -18.75 -4.36 -0.31
N ASP A 61 -18.66 -4.95 -1.50
CA ASP A 61 -18.29 -4.24 -2.73
C ASP A 61 -19.24 -3.07 -3.01
N GLN A 62 -20.55 -3.29 -2.98
CA GLN A 62 -21.56 -2.25 -3.18
C GLN A 62 -21.47 -1.14 -2.13
N SER A 63 -21.24 -1.50 -0.87
CA SER A 63 -21.10 -0.53 0.21
C SER A 63 -19.87 0.36 0.03
N LEU A 64 -18.75 -0.21 -0.40
CA LEU A 64 -17.54 0.55 -0.69
C LEU A 64 -17.70 1.45 -1.92
N GLU A 65 -18.37 0.99 -2.97
CA GLU A 65 -18.69 1.80 -4.15
C GLU A 65 -19.58 3.00 -3.82
N SER A 66 -20.45 2.88 -2.82
CA SER A 66 -21.28 3.98 -2.32
C SER A 66 -20.51 5.04 -1.50
N GLY A 67 -19.22 4.80 -1.24
CA GLY A 67 -18.36 5.69 -0.46
C GLY A 67 -18.49 5.54 1.06
N LYS A 68 -19.14 4.47 1.54
CA LYS A 68 -19.22 4.18 2.98
C LYS A 68 -17.83 3.75 3.51
N GLY A 69 -17.55 4.09 4.77
CA GLY A 69 -16.29 3.72 5.42
C GLY A 69 -16.15 2.20 5.59
N PHE A 70 -14.97 1.67 5.27
CA PHE A 70 -14.65 0.24 5.27
C PHE A 70 -15.12 -0.52 6.52
N ALA A 71 -14.78 -0.03 7.72
CA ALA A 71 -15.13 -0.70 8.98
C ALA A 71 -16.65 -0.77 9.19
N ALA A 72 -17.37 0.31 8.86
CA ALA A 72 -18.82 0.36 8.94
C ALA A 72 -19.47 -0.58 7.91
N SER A 73 -18.94 -0.62 6.68
CA SER A 73 -19.39 -1.54 5.63
C SER A 73 -19.23 -2.99 6.07
N VAL A 74 -18.04 -3.38 6.57
CA VAL A 74 -17.78 -4.75 7.05
C VAL A 74 -18.72 -5.16 8.18
N ARG A 75 -18.96 -4.28 9.17
CA ARG A 75 -19.87 -4.59 10.28
C ARG A 75 -21.30 -4.86 9.80
N GLU A 76 -21.86 -3.96 8.99
CA GLU A 76 -23.23 -4.06 8.49
C GLU A 76 -23.42 -5.29 7.58
N THR A 77 -22.48 -5.54 6.67
CA THR A 77 -22.58 -6.68 5.76
C THR A 77 -22.36 -8.01 6.48
N THR A 78 -21.49 -8.03 7.51
CA THR A 78 -21.33 -9.19 8.39
C THR A 78 -22.63 -9.50 9.12
N GLU A 79 -23.24 -8.48 9.75
CA GLU A 79 -24.51 -8.63 10.48
C GLU A 79 -25.63 -9.13 9.55
N SER A 80 -25.78 -8.51 8.37
CA SER A 80 -26.78 -8.90 7.37
C SER A 80 -26.59 -10.32 6.84
N SER A 81 -25.34 -10.75 6.63
CA SER A 81 -25.02 -12.10 6.15
C SER A 81 -25.20 -13.16 7.23
N LEU A 82 -24.78 -12.88 8.46
CA LEU A 82 -24.96 -13.79 9.59
C LEU A 82 -26.43 -13.92 10.00
N SER A 83 -27.21 -12.84 9.92
CA SER A 83 -28.65 -12.88 10.17
C SER A 83 -29.36 -13.80 9.18
N GLU A 84 -29.03 -13.71 7.88
CA GLU A 84 -29.64 -14.58 6.86
C GLU A 84 -29.19 -16.04 7.02
N PHE A 85 -27.93 -16.28 7.38
CA PHE A 85 -27.45 -17.62 7.70
C PHE A 85 -28.21 -18.22 8.89
N ASN A 86 -28.33 -17.47 10.00
CA ASN A 86 -29.02 -17.93 11.20
C ASN A 86 -30.50 -18.19 10.94
N GLN A 87 -31.17 -17.33 10.16
CA GLN A 87 -32.56 -17.56 9.75
C GLN A 87 -32.68 -18.84 8.93
N GLY A 88 -31.82 -19.03 7.92
CA GLY A 88 -31.83 -20.25 7.11
C GLY A 88 -31.55 -21.53 7.91
N CYS A 89 -30.70 -21.44 8.94
CA CYS A 89 -30.47 -22.53 9.88
C CYS A 89 -31.71 -22.79 10.74
N ALA A 90 -32.34 -21.76 11.30
CA ALA A 90 -33.56 -21.86 12.10
C ALA A 90 -34.71 -22.51 11.31
N ASP A 91 -34.88 -22.13 10.05
CA ASP A 91 -35.87 -22.69 9.12
C ASP A 91 -35.61 -24.17 8.81
N SER A 92 -34.37 -24.63 9.00
CA SER A 92 -33.92 -26.01 8.75
C SER A 92 -33.92 -26.90 9.99
N VAL A 93 -34.24 -26.37 11.17
CA VAL A 93 -34.22 -27.13 12.43
C VAL A 93 -35.33 -28.19 12.44
N ILE A 94 -34.95 -29.43 12.70
CA ILE A 94 -35.88 -30.53 12.94
C ILE A 94 -35.98 -30.70 14.46
N LYS A 95 -37.16 -30.45 15.06
CA LYS A 95 -37.36 -30.51 16.52
C LYS A 95 -36.93 -31.83 17.16
N GLN A 96 -37.09 -32.94 16.43
CA GLN A 96 -36.72 -34.29 16.85
C GLN A 96 -35.19 -34.54 16.81
N ALA A 97 -34.43 -33.65 16.18
CA ALA A 97 -33.00 -33.75 16.01
C ALA A 97 -32.27 -32.71 16.86
N ASP A 98 -31.29 -33.16 17.64
CA ASP A 98 -30.35 -32.27 18.36
C ASP A 98 -29.15 -31.90 17.47
N TRP A 99 -29.44 -31.44 16.24
CA TRP A 99 -28.38 -31.14 15.26
C TRP A 99 -27.82 -29.74 15.45
N ASP A 100 -26.55 -29.69 15.85
CA ASP A 100 -25.79 -28.45 16.04
C ASP A 100 -25.23 -27.90 14.71
N TYR A 101 -25.40 -26.59 14.49
CA TYR A 101 -24.82 -25.84 13.38
C TYR A 101 -23.74 -24.83 13.81
N SER A 102 -23.39 -24.76 15.11
CA SER A 102 -22.41 -23.83 15.68
C SER A 102 -21.06 -23.91 14.95
N LYS A 103 -20.59 -25.11 14.63
CA LYS A 103 -19.32 -25.32 13.90
C LYS A 103 -19.34 -24.71 12.49
N ILE A 104 -20.49 -24.73 11.82
CA ILE A 104 -20.63 -24.11 10.49
C ILE A 104 -20.73 -22.60 10.64
N LEU A 105 -21.45 -22.10 11.65
CA LEU A 105 -21.50 -20.67 11.97
C LEU A 105 -20.11 -20.09 12.22
N GLU A 106 -19.29 -20.76 13.04
CA GLU A 106 -17.89 -20.37 13.28
C GLU A 106 -17.04 -20.43 12.02
N LYS A 107 -17.40 -21.28 11.05
CA LYS A 107 -16.73 -21.34 9.76
C LYS A 107 -17.12 -20.16 8.86
N VAL A 108 -18.40 -19.80 8.84
CA VAL A 108 -18.89 -18.60 8.12
C VAL A 108 -18.23 -17.34 8.67
N ARG A 109 -18.16 -17.20 10.00
CA ARG A 109 -17.49 -16.05 10.67
C ARG A 109 -16.05 -15.92 10.22
N ARG A 110 -15.29 -17.02 10.24
CA ARG A 110 -13.89 -17.03 9.77
C ARG A 110 -13.75 -16.72 8.29
N ASP A 111 -14.60 -17.29 7.42
CA ASP A 111 -14.53 -16.98 5.98
C ASP A 111 -14.79 -15.49 5.70
N ILE A 112 -15.72 -14.89 6.44
CA ILE A 112 -16.03 -13.45 6.35
C ILE A 112 -14.84 -12.62 6.84
N GLU A 113 -14.28 -12.98 7.99
CA GLU A 113 -13.12 -12.29 8.57
C GLU A 113 -11.91 -12.37 7.63
N ASP A 114 -11.56 -13.56 7.15
CA ASP A 114 -10.46 -13.77 6.20
C ASP A 114 -10.64 -12.94 4.93
N HIS A 115 -11.87 -12.88 4.38
CA HIS A 115 -12.16 -12.06 3.21
C HIS A 115 -12.06 -10.57 3.53
N ALA A 116 -12.61 -10.12 4.67
CA ALA A 116 -12.52 -8.73 5.11
C ALA A 116 -11.05 -8.29 5.28
N LEU A 117 -10.22 -9.13 5.88
CA LEU A 117 -8.78 -8.89 6.05
C LEU A 117 -8.10 -8.72 4.69
N SER A 118 -8.37 -9.62 3.74
CA SER A 118 -7.81 -9.54 2.38
C SER A 118 -8.21 -8.26 1.64
N VAL A 119 -9.50 -7.88 1.69
CA VAL A 119 -9.97 -6.64 1.06
C VAL A 119 -9.35 -5.42 1.73
N ARG A 120 -9.23 -5.42 3.06
CA ARG A 120 -8.59 -4.34 3.82
C ARG A 120 -7.14 -4.13 3.37
N GLU A 121 -6.35 -5.20 3.31
CA GLU A 121 -4.95 -5.15 2.89
C GLU A 121 -4.80 -4.62 1.46
N SER A 122 -5.67 -5.09 0.55
CA SER A 122 -5.73 -4.61 -0.83
C SER A 122 -6.02 -3.10 -0.89
N LYS A 123 -7.06 -2.64 -0.18
CA LYS A 123 -7.46 -1.23 -0.17
C LYS A 123 -6.41 -0.31 0.46
N LEU A 124 -5.74 -0.76 1.52
CA LEU A 124 -4.64 -0.02 2.13
C LEU A 124 -3.42 0.08 1.22
N THR A 125 -3.15 -0.99 0.45
CA THR A 125 -2.09 -1.00 -0.57
C THR A 125 -2.41 -0.04 -1.71
N GLU A 126 -3.66 -0.05 -2.22
CA GLU A 126 -4.15 0.89 -3.22
C GLU A 126 -4.00 2.35 -2.75
N LEU A 127 -4.44 2.65 -1.52
CA LEU A 127 -4.30 3.98 -0.92
C LEU A 127 -2.84 4.43 -0.83
N THR A 128 -1.96 3.54 -0.38
CA THR A 128 -0.52 3.80 -0.27
C THR A 128 0.10 4.10 -1.64
N ASN A 129 -0.24 3.31 -2.65
CA ASN A 129 0.29 3.49 -4.01
C ASN A 129 -0.22 4.78 -4.64
N HIS A 130 -1.50 5.11 -4.45
CA HIS A 130 -2.07 6.37 -4.92
C HIS A 130 -1.39 7.59 -4.30
N ALA A 131 -1.15 7.57 -2.98
CA ALA A 131 -0.43 8.62 -2.28
C ALA A 131 1.02 8.75 -2.77
N LYS A 132 1.72 7.63 -2.97
CA LYS A 132 3.08 7.62 -3.55
C LYS A 132 3.10 8.21 -4.96
N GLU A 133 2.15 7.85 -5.82
CA GLU A 133 2.10 8.34 -7.20
C GLU A 133 1.83 9.85 -7.26
N LYS A 134 0.93 10.35 -6.40
CA LYS A 134 0.72 11.81 -6.25
C LYS A 134 2.00 12.52 -5.83
N LEU A 135 2.68 11.99 -4.82
CA LEU A 135 3.93 12.57 -4.32
C LEU A 135 5.04 12.53 -5.38
N ARG A 136 5.14 11.42 -6.13
CA ARG A 136 6.06 11.29 -7.27
C ARG A 136 5.83 12.39 -8.30
N LYS A 137 4.58 12.56 -8.75
CA LYS A 137 4.23 13.60 -9.74
C LYS A 137 4.53 15.01 -9.22
N ALA A 138 4.29 15.27 -7.95
CA ALA A 138 4.54 16.58 -7.35
C ALA A 138 6.04 16.91 -7.13
N LEU A 139 6.90 15.89 -7.03
CA LEU A 139 8.32 16.07 -6.72
C LEU A 139 9.24 15.93 -7.93
N VAL A 140 8.99 14.98 -8.84
CA VAL A 140 9.96 14.61 -9.89
C VAL A 140 10.35 15.80 -10.79
N GLU A 141 9.39 16.44 -11.46
CA GLU A 141 9.67 17.54 -12.39
C GLU A 141 10.14 18.82 -11.68
N PRO A 142 9.53 19.24 -10.54
CA PRO A 142 9.99 20.46 -9.88
C PRO A 142 11.39 20.30 -9.25
N VAL A 143 11.75 19.12 -8.74
CA VAL A 143 13.10 18.86 -8.24
C VAL A 143 14.12 18.90 -9.38
N GLU A 144 13.79 18.32 -10.53
CA GLU A 144 14.63 18.39 -11.73
C GLU A 144 14.84 19.84 -12.19
N SER A 145 13.77 20.62 -12.27
CA SER A 145 13.85 22.05 -12.63
C SER A 145 14.70 22.88 -11.65
N LEU A 146 14.64 22.56 -10.35
CA LEU A 146 15.46 23.21 -9.32
C LEU A 146 16.94 22.84 -9.44
N PHE A 147 17.23 21.63 -9.89
CA PHE A 147 18.58 21.19 -10.22
C PHE A 147 19.09 21.88 -11.49
N ASP A 148 18.29 21.98 -12.55
CA ASP A 148 18.65 22.67 -13.80
C ASP A 148 18.97 24.16 -13.56
N ALA A 149 18.22 24.83 -12.67
CA ALA A 149 18.45 26.22 -12.30
C ALA A 149 19.75 26.44 -11.50
N ALA A 150 20.22 25.42 -10.76
CA ALA A 150 21.51 25.36 -10.05
C ALA A 150 21.92 26.66 -9.30
N GLY A 151 21.07 27.13 -8.39
CA GLY A 151 21.29 28.33 -7.56
C GLY A 151 21.85 28.05 -6.16
N GLN A 152 22.24 29.10 -5.44
CA GLN A 152 22.68 28.99 -4.03
C GLN A 152 21.56 28.53 -3.09
N THR A 153 20.30 28.77 -3.47
CA THR A 153 19.11 28.40 -2.70
C THR A 153 18.49 27.07 -3.14
N THR A 154 19.06 26.35 -4.12
CA THR A 154 18.47 25.13 -4.68
C THR A 154 18.07 24.11 -3.61
N TRP A 155 18.96 23.79 -2.66
CA TRP A 155 18.65 22.82 -1.61
C TRP A 155 17.58 23.30 -0.63
N ALA A 156 17.60 24.58 -0.25
CA ALA A 156 16.56 25.16 0.61
C ALA A 156 15.19 25.12 -0.10
N SER A 157 15.16 25.40 -1.41
CA SER A 157 13.97 25.29 -2.24
C SER A 157 13.46 23.85 -2.35
N ILE A 158 14.36 22.87 -2.54
CA ILE A 158 14.02 21.43 -2.57
C ILE A 158 13.45 20.98 -1.23
N GLU A 159 14.08 21.38 -0.11
CA GLU A 159 13.62 21.03 1.24
C GLU A 159 12.23 21.62 1.51
N SER A 160 12.02 22.89 1.16
CA SER A 160 10.72 23.54 1.30
C SER A 160 9.65 22.88 0.41
N LEU A 161 9.99 22.52 -0.82
CA LEU A 161 9.11 21.81 -1.75
C LEU A 161 8.72 20.45 -1.17
N TYR A 162 9.70 19.63 -0.78
CA TYR A 162 9.48 18.30 -0.20
C TYR A 162 8.55 18.35 1.01
N LYS A 163 8.81 19.28 1.95
CA LYS A 163 7.97 19.49 3.13
C LYS A 163 6.54 19.86 2.74
N ARG A 164 6.37 20.82 1.82
CA ARG A 164 5.06 21.29 1.36
C ARG A 164 4.25 20.17 0.71
N GLU A 165 4.82 19.49 -0.28
CA GLU A 165 4.10 18.46 -1.03
C GLU A 165 3.78 17.24 -0.16
N THR A 166 4.70 16.87 0.74
CA THR A 166 4.48 15.76 1.67
C THR A 166 3.40 16.10 2.70
N GLN A 167 3.33 17.35 3.18
CA GLN A 167 2.26 17.80 4.08
C GLN A 167 0.91 17.91 3.35
N ALA A 168 0.90 18.30 2.08
CA ALA A 168 -0.32 18.49 1.30
C ALA A 168 -1.10 17.19 1.06
N ILE A 169 -0.43 16.03 1.00
CA ILE A 169 -1.08 14.73 0.80
C ILE A 169 -1.68 14.13 2.08
N LEU A 170 -1.21 14.54 3.28
CA LEU A 170 -1.60 13.90 4.54
C LEU A 170 -3.09 14.01 4.85
N PRO A 171 -3.77 15.17 4.67
CA PRO A 171 -5.20 15.29 4.98
C PRO A 171 -6.07 14.30 4.20
N GLU A 172 -5.75 14.07 2.92
CA GLU A 172 -6.46 13.11 2.07
C GLU A 172 -6.23 11.66 2.56
N VAL A 173 -4.99 11.33 2.90
CA VAL A 173 -4.63 10.00 3.44
C VAL A 173 -5.35 9.75 4.77
N PHE A 174 -5.31 10.70 5.71
CA PHE A 174 -5.99 10.56 7.00
C PHE A 174 -7.51 10.44 6.84
N LYS A 175 -8.11 11.23 5.93
CA LYS A 175 -9.54 11.12 5.62
C LYS A 175 -9.90 9.74 5.04
N ALA A 176 -9.06 9.17 4.20
CA ALA A 176 -9.30 7.82 3.68
C ALA A 176 -9.13 6.76 4.79
N LEU A 177 -8.09 6.90 5.62
CA LEU A 177 -7.80 5.98 6.72
C LEU A 177 -8.87 5.98 7.82
N SER A 178 -9.57 7.10 8.06
CA SER A 178 -10.61 7.16 9.09
C SER A 178 -11.75 6.16 8.83
N GLY A 179 -12.00 5.80 7.57
CA GLY A 179 -12.99 4.78 7.22
C GLY A 179 -12.62 3.36 7.65
N PHE A 180 -11.35 3.10 7.97
CA PHE A 180 -10.84 1.79 8.38
C PHE A 180 -10.77 1.62 9.90
N GLU A 181 -10.97 2.69 10.68
CA GLU A 181 -10.89 2.68 12.15
C GLU A 181 -9.56 2.08 12.68
N MET A 182 -8.45 2.39 12.00
CA MET A 182 -7.13 1.91 12.38
C MET A 182 -6.55 2.72 13.55
N GLY A 183 -5.65 2.10 14.32
CA GLY A 183 -4.91 2.78 15.39
C GLY A 183 -3.98 3.87 14.86
N SER A 184 -3.63 4.83 15.74
CA SER A 184 -2.72 5.94 15.40
C SER A 184 -1.34 5.44 14.96
N GLU A 185 -0.82 4.39 15.58
CA GLU A 185 0.48 3.77 15.25
C GLU A 185 0.57 3.35 13.77
N PHE A 186 -0.47 2.71 13.24
CA PHE A 186 -0.52 2.32 11.82
C PHE A 186 -0.49 3.54 10.90
N SER A 187 -1.23 4.59 11.25
CA SER A 187 -1.27 5.82 10.46
C SER A 187 0.08 6.54 10.48
N GLU A 188 0.79 6.53 11.61
CA GLU A 188 2.14 7.07 11.74
C GLU A 188 3.16 6.29 10.91
N GLU A 189 3.09 4.95 10.92
CA GLU A 189 3.94 4.09 10.09
C GLU A 189 3.73 4.36 8.59
N MET A 190 2.48 4.49 8.15
CA MET A 190 2.14 4.81 6.77
C MET A 190 2.70 6.18 6.37
N VAL A 191 2.57 7.19 7.24
CA VAL A 191 3.13 8.53 7.01
C VAL A 191 4.65 8.50 6.96
N SER A 192 5.32 7.69 7.79
CA SER A 192 6.77 7.50 7.72
C SER A 192 7.18 6.92 6.36
N LYS A 193 6.53 5.85 5.92
CA LYS A 193 6.81 5.22 4.60
C LYS A 193 6.61 6.19 3.43
N LEU A 194 5.65 7.11 3.52
CA LEU A 194 5.46 8.15 2.51
C LEU A 194 6.57 9.20 2.53
N ARG A 195 7.03 9.61 3.73
CA ARG A 195 8.18 10.52 3.88
C ARG A 195 9.45 9.91 3.31
N ASP A 196 9.75 8.66 3.65
CA ASP A 196 10.92 7.92 3.17
C ASP A 196 10.88 7.78 1.64
N TYR A 197 9.70 7.50 1.08
CA TYR A 197 9.51 7.43 -0.36
C TYR A 197 9.77 8.78 -1.04
N GLY A 198 9.21 9.88 -0.51
CA GLY A 198 9.46 11.22 -1.04
C GLY A 198 10.94 11.61 -0.96
N GLN A 199 11.62 11.27 0.14
CA GLN A 199 13.06 11.48 0.29
C GLN A 199 13.84 10.68 -0.77
N SER A 200 13.47 9.43 -1.01
CA SER A 200 14.12 8.60 -2.02
C SER A 200 14.01 9.19 -3.44
N ILE A 201 12.91 9.88 -3.76
CA ILE A 201 12.75 10.58 -5.05
C ILE A 201 13.79 11.70 -5.17
N VAL A 202 13.90 12.55 -4.14
CA VAL A 202 14.87 13.65 -4.11
C VAL A 202 16.30 13.12 -4.19
N GLU A 203 16.61 12.06 -3.44
CA GLU A 203 17.93 11.43 -3.48
C GLU A 203 18.27 10.83 -4.84
N ASN A 204 17.32 10.17 -5.49
CA ASN A 204 17.53 9.61 -6.83
C ASN A 204 17.75 10.71 -7.86
N LYS A 205 16.97 11.80 -7.80
CA LYS A 205 17.17 12.97 -8.68
C LYS A 205 18.51 13.65 -8.44
N ALA A 206 18.92 13.78 -7.18
CA ALA A 206 20.24 14.30 -6.83
C ALA A 206 21.37 13.42 -7.40
N LYS A 207 21.22 12.08 -7.36
CA LYS A 207 22.18 11.13 -7.95
C LYS A 207 22.22 11.22 -9.48
N GLU A 208 21.06 11.30 -10.12
CA GLU A 208 20.94 11.50 -11.57
C GLU A 208 21.69 12.76 -12.00
N GLU A 209 21.47 13.88 -11.30
CA GLU A 209 22.12 15.14 -11.64
C GLU A 209 23.62 15.15 -11.31
N ALA A 210 24.01 14.56 -10.18
CA ALA A 210 25.41 14.37 -9.84
C ALA A 210 26.16 13.54 -10.89
N SER A 211 25.50 12.62 -11.60
CA SER A 211 26.12 11.86 -12.69
C SER A 211 26.42 12.71 -13.93
N LYS A 212 25.72 13.83 -14.12
CA LYS A 212 25.89 14.77 -15.24
C LYS A 212 26.88 15.90 -14.94
N ILE A 213 27.43 15.94 -13.73
CA ILE A 213 28.30 17.02 -13.22
C ILE A 213 29.43 17.41 -14.20
N LEU A 214 30.06 16.43 -14.86
CA LEU A 214 31.16 16.66 -15.81
C LEU A 214 30.70 17.33 -17.11
N MET A 215 29.49 17.00 -17.56
CA MET A 215 28.89 17.63 -18.73
C MET A 215 28.65 19.11 -18.44
N HIS A 216 28.03 19.42 -17.29
CA HIS A 216 27.78 20.78 -16.85
C HIS A 216 29.07 21.58 -16.61
N MET A 217 30.11 20.93 -16.06
CA MET A 217 31.46 21.50 -15.96
C MET A 217 31.99 21.96 -17.32
N LYS A 218 31.92 21.06 -18.31
CA LYS A 218 32.43 21.31 -19.66
C LYS A 218 31.63 22.38 -20.37
N GLU A 219 30.30 22.36 -20.27
CA GLU A 219 29.42 23.37 -20.83
C GLU A 219 29.71 24.74 -20.22
N ARG A 220 29.80 24.84 -18.88
CA ARG A 220 30.09 26.09 -18.19
C ARG A 220 31.46 26.64 -18.56
N PHE A 221 32.48 25.78 -18.60
CA PHE A 221 33.81 26.15 -19.05
C PHE A 221 33.76 26.69 -20.49
N THR A 222 33.09 25.97 -21.40
CA THR A 222 32.99 26.34 -22.81
C THR A 222 32.33 27.70 -22.96
N VAL A 223 31.18 27.92 -22.31
CA VAL A 223 30.46 29.19 -22.37
C VAL A 223 31.35 30.36 -21.93
N VAL A 224 31.99 30.27 -20.76
CA VAL A 224 32.82 31.37 -20.23
C VAL A 224 34.10 31.58 -21.05
N PHE A 225 34.68 30.49 -21.57
CA PHE A 225 35.91 30.56 -22.37
C PHE A 225 35.64 31.13 -23.77
N SER A 226 34.58 30.66 -24.42
CA SER A 226 34.29 30.95 -25.83
C SER A 226 33.40 32.16 -26.07
N HIS A 227 32.79 32.75 -25.04
CA HIS A 227 31.98 33.95 -25.17
C HIS A 227 32.63 35.13 -24.45
N ASP A 228 32.35 36.34 -24.92
CA ASP A 228 32.71 37.58 -24.24
C ASP A 228 31.69 37.96 -23.15
N LYS A 229 31.82 39.17 -22.60
CA LYS A 229 30.97 39.67 -21.51
C LYS A 229 29.52 39.90 -21.94
N ASP A 230 29.30 40.10 -23.23
CA ASP A 230 27.97 40.32 -23.81
C ASP A 230 27.31 38.99 -24.23
N SER A 231 27.91 37.87 -23.84
CA SER A 231 27.49 36.51 -24.23
C SER A 231 27.56 36.26 -25.74
N MET A 232 28.36 37.04 -26.47
CA MET A 232 28.61 36.82 -27.89
C MET A 232 29.82 35.91 -28.09
N PRO A 233 29.85 35.07 -29.14
CA PRO A 233 31.02 34.26 -29.45
C PRO A 233 32.27 35.14 -29.57
N ARG A 234 33.28 34.82 -28.76
CA ARG A 234 34.51 35.59 -28.63
C ARG A 234 35.28 35.55 -29.94
N THR A 235 35.62 36.73 -30.46
CA THR A 235 36.50 36.87 -31.62
C THR A 235 37.96 36.87 -31.16
N TRP A 236 38.78 35.98 -31.72
CA TRP A 236 40.20 35.85 -31.36
C TRP A 236 41.06 36.71 -32.29
N THR A 237 41.60 37.81 -31.78
CA THR A 237 42.44 38.75 -32.56
C THR A 237 43.93 38.63 -32.25
N GLY A 238 44.30 37.78 -31.28
CA GLY A 238 45.69 37.55 -30.84
C GLY A 238 46.17 38.53 -29.76
N LYS A 239 45.31 39.46 -29.34
CA LYS A 239 45.59 40.45 -28.27
C LYS A 239 45.05 40.02 -26.91
N GLU A 240 44.23 38.96 -26.89
CA GLU A 240 43.56 38.47 -25.70
C GLU A 240 44.53 37.70 -24.79
N ASP A 241 44.45 37.91 -23.47
CA ASP A 241 45.15 37.07 -22.50
C ASP A 241 44.41 35.74 -22.33
N VAL A 242 44.75 34.77 -23.18
CA VAL A 242 44.19 33.42 -23.16
C VAL A 242 44.37 32.75 -21.79
N ARG A 243 45.48 33.04 -21.09
CA ARG A 243 45.78 32.43 -19.78
C ARG A 243 44.84 32.98 -18.71
N ALA A 244 44.57 34.28 -18.72
CA ALA A 244 43.59 34.90 -17.83
C ALA A 244 42.17 34.39 -18.11
N ILE A 245 41.76 34.32 -19.39
CA ILE A 245 40.44 33.82 -19.80
C ILE A 245 40.24 32.35 -19.36
N ALA A 246 41.25 31.49 -19.58
CA ALA A 246 41.19 30.11 -19.12
C ALA A 246 41.13 29.99 -17.59
N LYS A 247 41.79 30.91 -16.86
CA LYS A 247 41.74 30.95 -15.39
C LYS A 247 40.36 31.38 -14.89
N GLU A 248 39.75 32.38 -15.52
CA GLU A 248 38.38 32.82 -15.24
C GLU A 248 37.38 31.70 -15.51
N ALA A 249 37.46 31.05 -16.68
CA ALA A 249 36.59 29.92 -17.02
C ALA A 249 36.72 28.76 -16.03
N ARG A 250 37.94 28.42 -15.58
CA ARG A 250 38.13 27.41 -14.52
C ARG A 250 37.56 27.84 -13.17
N SER A 251 37.68 29.12 -12.81
CA SER A 251 37.15 29.65 -11.54
C SER A 251 35.62 29.65 -11.56
N ALA A 252 35.00 30.00 -12.70
CA ALA A 252 33.55 29.98 -12.86
C ALA A 252 32.93 28.58 -12.73
N VAL A 253 33.69 27.53 -13.09
CA VAL A 253 33.30 26.12 -12.85
C VAL A 253 33.36 25.76 -11.37
N GLN A 254 34.31 26.32 -10.60
CA GLN A 254 34.44 26.09 -9.15
C GLN A 254 33.44 26.90 -8.32
N ASP A 255 33.14 28.12 -8.75
CA ASP A 255 32.36 29.11 -7.99
C ASP A 255 30.84 28.94 -8.16
N SER A 256 30.40 28.36 -9.28
CA SER A 256 28.98 28.23 -9.58
C SER A 256 28.61 26.81 -9.97
N ARG A 257 27.55 26.29 -9.36
CA ARG A 257 26.81 25.04 -9.68
C ARG A 257 27.28 23.76 -9.00
N LEU A 258 28.59 23.50 -8.87
CA LEU A 258 29.06 22.15 -8.50
C LEU A 258 29.39 22.00 -7.02
N SER A 259 29.94 23.05 -6.39
CA SER A 259 30.23 23.07 -4.95
C SER A 259 28.94 22.82 -4.15
N ASN A 260 27.85 23.50 -4.50
CA ASN A 260 26.56 23.37 -3.81
C ASN A 260 25.93 21.98 -3.94
N MET A 261 26.09 21.30 -5.08
CA MET A 261 25.62 19.92 -5.24
C MET A 261 26.45 18.91 -4.43
N MET A 262 27.73 19.22 -4.20
CA MET A 262 28.68 18.35 -3.51
C MET A 262 28.67 18.50 -1.99
N THR A 263 28.35 19.67 -1.44
CA THR A 263 28.67 20.00 -0.04
C THR A 263 27.64 19.54 1.00
N ASN A 264 26.39 19.23 0.65
CA ASN A 264 25.30 19.12 1.64
C ASN A 264 24.64 17.74 1.79
N ASN A 265 25.27 16.65 1.34
CA ASN A 265 24.81 15.32 1.74
C ASN A 265 25.97 14.32 1.84
N ILE A 266 26.21 13.83 3.06
CA ILE A 266 27.37 12.97 3.43
C ILE A 266 27.39 11.66 2.62
N SER A 267 26.23 11.20 2.10
CA SER A 267 26.15 10.00 1.27
C SER A 267 26.46 10.27 -0.23
N LEU A 268 26.11 11.44 -0.77
CA LEU A 268 26.48 11.84 -2.14
C LEU A 268 27.91 12.39 -2.25
N CYS A 269 28.46 12.92 -1.14
CA CYS A 269 29.85 13.34 -1.04
C CYS A 269 30.83 12.24 -1.49
N PHE A 270 30.54 10.96 -1.21
CA PHE A 270 31.43 9.85 -1.56
C PHE A 270 31.48 9.57 -3.07
N ILE A 271 30.34 9.61 -3.75
CA ILE A 271 30.27 9.33 -5.20
C ILE A 271 30.96 10.46 -5.98
N VAL A 272 30.75 11.72 -5.59
CA VAL A 272 31.26 12.87 -6.36
C VAL A 272 32.71 13.23 -6.01
N LYS A 273 33.19 13.00 -4.77
CA LYS A 273 34.63 13.19 -4.45
C LYS A 273 35.53 12.34 -5.33
N CYS A 274 35.14 11.09 -5.61
CA CYS A 274 35.93 10.19 -6.47
C CYS A 274 36.07 10.71 -7.91
N SER A 275 35.02 11.31 -8.48
CA SER A 275 35.06 11.90 -9.82
C SER A 275 35.92 13.17 -9.89
N TYR A 276 35.91 13.98 -8.83
CA TYR A 276 36.63 15.26 -8.78
C TYR A 276 38.16 15.06 -8.64
N THR A 277 38.59 14.08 -7.82
CA THR A 277 40.02 13.73 -7.66
C THR A 277 40.65 13.13 -8.93
N TYR A 278 39.84 12.55 -9.82
CA TYR A 278 40.34 11.94 -11.05
C TYR A 278 40.65 12.99 -12.14
N ILE A 279 40.02 14.16 -12.08
CA ILE A 279 40.11 15.20 -13.12
C ILE A 279 41.02 16.36 -12.69
N ALA A 280 41.03 16.70 -11.41
CA ALA A 280 42.02 17.60 -10.83
C ALA A 280 43.29 16.79 -10.49
N GLY A 281 44.15 16.53 -11.48
CA GLY A 281 45.31 15.64 -11.38
C GLY A 281 46.20 15.84 -10.14
N SER A 282 45.83 15.19 -9.04
CA SER A 282 46.63 15.05 -7.82
C SER A 282 46.91 13.56 -7.60
N GLN A 283 48.19 13.22 -7.58
CA GLN A 283 48.69 11.91 -7.22
C GLN A 283 48.17 11.48 -5.83
N THR A 284 47.75 10.22 -5.74
CA THR A 284 47.68 9.37 -4.55
C THR A 284 46.83 9.83 -3.36
N SER A 285 45.68 9.18 -3.16
CA SER A 285 45.40 8.50 -1.90
C SER A 285 44.29 7.46 -2.08
N VAL A 286 44.64 6.24 -1.69
CA VAL A 286 43.79 5.05 -1.60
C VAL A 286 42.77 5.28 -0.48
N CYS A 287 41.47 5.20 -0.78
CA CYS A 287 40.44 5.02 0.24
C CYS A 287 39.91 3.59 0.14
N ILE A 288 40.61 2.66 0.79
CA ILE A 288 40.12 1.32 1.08
C ILE A 288 39.14 1.39 2.25
N SER A 289 37.98 0.77 2.04
CA SER A 289 36.91 0.51 2.98
C SER A 289 37.39 -0.03 4.33
N ARG A 290 36.81 0.49 5.42
CA ARG A 290 36.53 -0.27 6.66
C ARG A 290 35.52 0.50 7.51
N HIS A 291 34.24 0.19 7.35
CA HIS A 291 33.32 0.19 8.49
C HIS A 291 32.90 -1.24 8.75
N SER A 292 33.41 -1.75 9.86
CA SER A 292 33.09 -3.03 10.47
C SER A 292 31.63 -3.02 10.90
N LEU A 293 30.95 -4.13 10.65
CA LEU A 293 29.81 -4.58 11.44
C LEU A 293 30.21 -4.65 12.91
N GLY A 294 29.32 -4.15 13.76
CA GLY A 294 29.30 -4.21 15.21
C GLY A 294 27.93 -3.72 15.65
#